data_AF-A0A7X9J259-F1
#
_entry.id   AF-A0A7X9J259-F1
#
_cell.length_a   1.000
_cell.length_b   1.000
_cell.length_c   1.000
_cell.angle_alpha   90.00
_cell.angle_beta   90.00
_cell.angle_gamma   90.00
#
_symmetry.space_group_name_H-M   'P 1'
#
loop_
_entity.id
_entity.type
_entity.pdbx_description
1 polymer ?
#
loop_
_entity_poly.entity_id
_entity_poly.type
_entity_poly.pdbx_seq_one_letter_code
_entity_poly.pdbx_strand_id
1 'polypeptide(L)' 'MLDTEQIRRILPHRYPFLLVDRILEIDPGKSAVGLKNVTCNEPFFQGHWPHKSVMPAVLLLESMAQVAGV' A
#
# COMPACT_ATOMS: atom_id res chain seq x y z
N MET A 1 5.30 7.33 13.79
CA MET A 1 5.30 6.48 12.59
C MET A 1 4.54 5.21 12.90
N LEU A 2 3.75 4.71 11.94
CA LEU A 2 2.90 3.54 12.13
C LEU A 2 3.48 2.34 11.39
N ASP A 3 3.58 1.21 12.07
CA ASP A 3 3.91 -0.09 11.47
C ASP A 3 2.68 -0.80 10.90
N THR A 4 2.90 -1.94 10.23
CA THR A 4 1.83 -2.71 9.58
C THR A 4 0.75 -3.18 10.56
N GLU A 5 1.10 -3.56 11.79
CA GLU A 5 0.12 -4.05 12.76
C GLU A 5 -0.74 -2.92 13.31
N GLN A 6 -0.18 -1.72 13.46
CA GLN A 6 -0.94 -0.52 13.78
C GLN A 6 -1.87 -0.12 12.63
N ILE A 7 -1.38 -0.12 11.38
CA ILE A 7 -2.18 0.17 10.19
C ILE A 7 -3.38 -0.80 10.07
N ARG A 8 -3.18 -2.09 10.34
CA ARG A 8 -4.25 -3.11 10.30
C ARG A 8 -5.37 -2.88 11.32
N ARG A 9 -5.09 -2.16 12.42
CA ARG A 9 -6.12 -1.79 13.41
C ARG A 9 -6.97 -0.61 12.95
N ILE A 10 -6.43 0.24 12.08
CA ILE A 10 -7.09 1.45 11.56
C ILE A 10 -7.86 1.09 10.27
N LEU A 11 -7.18 0.49 9.31
CA LEU A 11 -7.76 0.13 8.02
C LEU A 11 -8.45 -1.24 8.07
N PRO A 12 -9.60 -1.39 7.39
CA PRO A 12 -10.26 -2.69 7.25
C PRO A 12 -9.55 -3.62 6.26
N HIS A 13 -8.71 -3.09 5.37
CA HIS A 13 -8.02 -3.84 4.32
C HIS A 13 -7.12 -4.97 4.88
N ARG A 14 -7.10 -6.11 4.19
CA ARG A 14 -6.27 -7.29 4.51
C ARG A 14 -5.65 -7.84 3.24
N TYR A 15 -4.70 -8.77 3.35
CA TYR A 15 -4.14 -9.47 2.20
C TYR A 15 -5.27 -10.06 1.31
N PRO A 16 -5.19 -9.91 -0.03
CA PRO A 16 -4.08 -9.34 -0.81
C PRO A 16 -4.18 -7.84 -1.10
N PHE A 17 -5.05 -7.09 -0.41
CA PHE A 17 -5.42 -5.71 -0.74
C PHE A 17 -5.12 -4.67 0.35
N LEU A 18 -4.33 -5.03 1.36
CA LEU A 18 -3.65 -4.04 2.20
C LEU A 18 -2.33 -3.66 1.51
N LEU A 19 -2.25 -2.41 1.04
CA LEU A 19 -1.19 -1.94 0.14
C LEU A 19 -0.33 -0.84 0.75
N VAL A 20 -0.30 -0.71 2.08
CA VAL A 20 0.57 0.21 2.82
C VAL A 20 1.28 -0.57 3.91
N ASP A 21 2.62 -0.56 3.88
CA ASP A 21 3.42 -1.31 4.85
C ASP A 21 3.73 -0.46 6.09
N ARG A 22 4.01 0.84 5.88
CA ARG A 22 4.35 1.79 6.94
C ARG A 22 3.86 3.19 6.63
N ILE A 23 3.61 3.96 7.68
CA ILE A 23 3.49 5.43 7.61
C ILE A 23 4.75 6.06 8.18
N LEU A 24 5.43 6.84 7.36
CA LEU A 24 6.66 7.55 7.69
C LEU A 24 6.35 8.93 8.30
N GLU A 25 5.36 9.65 7.78
CA GLU A 25 5.01 10.98 8.30
C GLU A 25 3.50 11.18 8.25
N ILE A 26 2.94 11.88 9.25
CA ILE A 26 1.54 12.33 9.29
C ILE A 26 1.51 13.74 9.88
N ASP A 27 0.88 14.66 9.14
CA ASP A 27 0.38 15.94 9.63
C ASP A 27 -1.16 15.91 9.53
N PRO A 28 -1.88 15.70 10.66
CA PRO A 28 -3.32 15.41 10.65
C PRO A 28 -4.14 16.45 9.89
N GLY A 29 -4.96 15.98 8.94
CA GLY A 29 -5.82 16.82 8.10
C GLY A 29 -5.08 17.61 7.01
N LYS A 30 -3.76 17.43 6.85
CA LYS A 30 -2.96 18.15 5.85
C LYS A 30 -2.18 17.23 4.91
N SER A 31 -1.38 16.30 5.43
CA SER A 31 -0.56 15.42 4.59
C SER A 31 -0.13 14.14 5.31
N ALA A 32 0.23 13.12 4.55
CA ALA A 32 0.85 11.90 5.05
C ALA A 32 1.84 11.34 4.02
N VAL A 33 2.89 10.68 4.50
CA VAL A 33 3.89 9.98 3.69
C VAL A 33 3.86 8.50 4.06
N GLY A 34 3.41 7.67 3.13
CA GLY A 34 3.37 6.21 3.27
C GLY A 34 4.47 5.50 2.48
N LEU A 35 4.76 4.26 2.89
CA LEU A 35 5.66 3.35 2.19
C LEU A 35 4.92 2.06 1.84
N LYS A 36 5.02 1.68 0.56
CA LYS A 36 4.67 0.36 0.04
C LYS A 36 5.91 -0.24 -0.60
N ASN A 37 6.41 -1.33 -0.04
CA ASN A 37 7.44 -2.13 -0.69
C ASN A 37 6.80 -2.89 -1.85
N VAL A 38 7.52 -2.93 -2.97
CA VAL A 38 7.11 -3.66 -4.17
C VAL A 38 8.05 -4.83 -4.35
N THR A 39 7.50 -6.04 -4.46
CA THR A 39 8.28 -7.27 -4.63
C THR A 39 7.69 -8.17 -5.71
N CYS A 40 8.54 -8.86 -6.48
CA CYS A 40 8.08 -9.80 -7.52
C CYS A 40 7.21 -10.95 -6.97
N ASN A 41 7.21 -11.16 -5.65
CA ASN A 41 6.38 -12.16 -4.97
C ASN A 41 4.93 -11.70 -4.70
N GLU A 42 4.49 -10.57 -5.23
CA GLU A 42 3.10 -10.11 -5.09
C GLU A 42 2.16 -10.76 -6.12
N PRO A 43 0.91 -11.10 -5.73
CA PRO A 43 0.02 -11.93 -6.55
C PRO A 43 -0.35 -11.32 -7.91
N PHE A 44 -0.45 -9.99 -8.00
CA PHE A 44 -0.81 -9.32 -9.25
C PHE A 44 0.29 -9.40 -10.32
N PHE A 45 1.56 -9.66 -9.95
CA PHE A 45 2.63 -9.83 -10.93
C PHE A 45 2.55 -11.13 -11.73
N GLN A 46 1.75 -12.11 -11.29
CA GLN A 46 1.45 -13.30 -12.08
C GLN A 46 0.71 -12.97 -13.39
N GLY A 47 -0.10 -11.90 -13.37
CA GLY A 47 -0.91 -11.46 -14.51
C GLY A 47 -0.51 -10.10 -15.11
N HIS A 48 0.31 -9.31 -14.43
CA HIS A 48 0.65 -7.94 -14.84
C HIS A 48 2.16 -7.69 -14.87
N TRP A 49 2.89 -8.25 -15.84
CA TRP A 49 2.47 -9.07 -16.98
C TRP A 49 3.28 -10.37 -16.97
N PRO A 50 2.81 -11.44 -17.66
CA PRO A 50 3.64 -12.61 -17.88
C PRO A 50 5.03 -12.18 -18.42
N HIS A 51 6.09 -12.61 -17.74
CA HIS A 51 7.50 -12.29 -18.05
C HIS A 51 7.95 -10.83 -17.83
N LYS A 52 7.11 -9.95 -17.29
CA LYS A 52 7.51 -8.58 -16.95
C LYS A 52 6.72 -8.02 -15.78
N SER A 53 7.33 -7.96 -14.61
CA SER A 53 6.70 -7.36 -13.41
C SER A 53 6.54 -5.85 -13.56
N VAL A 54 5.30 -5.38 -13.74
CA VAL A 54 4.97 -3.94 -13.80
C VAL A 54 3.95 -3.64 -12.72
N MET A 55 4.21 -2.69 -11.82
CA MET A 55 3.24 -2.34 -10.78
C MET A 55 1.98 -1.77 -11.43
N PRO A 56 0.77 -2.32 -11.20
CA PRO A 56 -0.44 -1.76 -11.77
C PRO A 56 -0.66 -0.33 -11.24
N ALA A 57 -0.82 0.64 -12.15
CA ALA A 57 -0.97 2.04 -11.77
C ALA A 57 -2.18 2.28 -10.84
N VAL A 58 -3.26 1.54 -11.05
CA VAL A 58 -4.46 1.59 -10.20
C VAL A 58 -4.18 1.13 -8.76
N LEU A 59 -3.24 0.20 -8.53
CA LEU A 59 -2.85 -0.20 -7.19
C LEU A 59 -1.92 0.83 -6.53
N LEU A 60 -1.21 1.62 -7.32
CA LEU A 60 -0.50 2.81 -6.83
C LEU A 60 -1.50 3.85 -6.32
N LEU A 61 -2.55 4.14 -7.09
CA LEU A 61 -3.65 5.03 -6.67
C LEU A 61 -4.33 4.51 -5.40
N GLU A 62 -4.65 3.22 -5.36
CA GLU A 62 -5.23 2.58 -4.18
C GLU A 62 -4.32 2.70 -2.95
N SER A 63 -3.00 2.47 -3.11
CA SER A 63 -2.06 2.63 -2.00
C SER A 63 -2.05 4.07 -1.45
N MET A 64 -2.17 5.08 -2.32
CA MET A 64 -2.27 6.49 -1.90
C MET A 64 -3.61 6.77 -1.20
N ALA A 65 -4.70 6.17 -1.67
CA ALA A 65 -6.01 6.27 -1.00
C ALA A 65 -5.97 5.63 0.40
N GLN A 66 -5.33 4.48 0.54
CA GLN A 66 -5.15 3.82 1.84
C GLN A 66 -4.29 4.66 2.78
N VAL A 67 -3.21 5.29 2.31
CA VAL A 67 -2.42 6.25 3.11
C VAL A 67 -3.28 7.40 3.61
N ALA A 68 -4.18 7.94 2.77
CA ALA A 68 -5.09 9.01 3.18
C ALA A 68 -6.18 8.56 4.16
N GLY A 69 -6.50 7.26 4.20
CA GLY A 69 -7.45 6.68 5.14
C GLY A 69 -6.86 6.30 6.50
N VAL A 70 -5.53 6.34 6.64
CA VAL A 70 -4.81 6.19 7.92
C VAL A 70 -4.74 7.52 8.64
#